data_AF-A0A6J4PLP8-F1
#
_entry.id   AF-A0A6J4PLP8-F1
#
_cell.length_a   1.000
_cell.length_b   1.000
_cell.length_c   1.000
_cell.angle_alpha   90.00
_cell.angle_beta   90.00
_cell.angle_gamma   90.00
#
_symmetry.space_group_name_H-M   'P 1'
#
loop_
_entity.id
_entity.type
_entity.pdbx_description
1 polymer ?
#
loop_
_entity_poly.entity_id
_entity_poly.type
_entity_poly.pdbx_seq_one_letter_code
_entity_poly.pdbx_strand_id
1 'polypeptide(L)'
;MARDPSLLEDTGERYPPEHRVDLPRIERAVREILAAVGENPDREGLRDTPARVAGAYEFLFAGLGVDPTQQLTVGFQEDHHEMVLIRDIPFYSTCVPSKQIVNRVGKARRAADIAVGDKLWTLANGTVEKTTVKQVSSRKAWEIVEVVTERGIMRV
;
A
#
# COMPACT_ATOMS: atom_id res chain seq x y z
N MET A 1 7.63 -27.96 -7.20
CA MET A 1 8.35 -27.69 -5.94
C MET A 1 7.40 -26.91 -5.05
N ALA A 2 6.88 -27.53 -3.99
CA ALA A 2 5.87 -26.93 -3.12
C ALA A 2 6.44 -25.64 -2.49
N ARG A 3 5.72 -24.52 -2.64
CA ARG A 3 6.10 -23.26 -1.97
C ARG A 3 6.00 -23.48 -0.47
N ASP A 4 7.09 -23.23 0.25
CA ASP A 4 7.12 -23.26 1.71
C ASP A 4 6.17 -22.17 2.26
N PRO A 5 5.05 -22.55 2.93
CA PRO A 5 4.06 -21.61 3.43
C PRO A 5 4.60 -20.65 4.50
N SER A 6 5.79 -20.92 5.05
CA SER A 6 6.44 -20.09 6.08
C SER A 6 7.08 -18.80 5.55
N LEU A 7 7.20 -18.62 4.22
CA LEU A 7 7.81 -17.44 3.61
C LEU A 7 6.90 -16.20 3.57
N LEU A 8 5.62 -16.35 3.93
CA LEU A 8 4.73 -15.25 4.28
C LEU A 8 4.59 -15.27 5.81
N GLU A 9 5.58 -14.74 6.52
CA GLU A 9 5.41 -14.51 7.95
C GLU A 9 4.21 -13.56 8.13
N ASP A 10 3.13 -14.06 8.75
CA ASP A 10 2.06 -13.25 9.30
C ASP A 10 2.74 -12.23 10.21
N THR A 11 2.87 -10.99 9.75
CA THR A 11 3.53 -9.91 10.51
C THR A 11 2.78 -9.59 11.80
N GLY A 12 1.65 -10.25 12.07
CA GLY A 12 0.79 -10.01 13.22
C GLY A 12 0.07 -8.67 13.14
N GLU A 13 0.35 -7.88 12.10
CA GLU A 13 -0.27 -6.59 11.82
C GLU A 13 -1.58 -6.84 11.08
N ARG A 14 -2.52 -7.47 11.81
CA ARG A 14 -3.90 -7.56 11.38
C ARG A 14 -4.40 -6.13 11.26
N TYR A 15 -4.79 -5.74 10.04
CA TYR A 15 -5.65 -4.58 9.89
C TYR A 15 -6.85 -4.79 10.83
N PRO A 16 -7.26 -3.75 11.58
CA PRO A 16 -8.30 -3.90 12.58
C PRO A 16 -9.51 -4.60 11.97
N PRO A 17 -10.08 -5.60 12.66
CA PRO A 17 -11.18 -6.37 12.13
C PRO A 17 -12.33 -5.41 11.84
N GLU A 18 -12.81 -5.47 10.60
CA GLU A 18 -13.99 -4.75 10.13
C GLU A 18 -13.85 -3.23 10.12
N HIS A 19 -13.02 -2.70 9.21
CA HIS A 19 -13.01 -1.26 8.94
C HIS A 19 -14.21 -0.87 8.07
N ARG A 20 -15.36 -0.66 8.70
CA ARG A 20 -16.50 -0.03 8.02
C ARG A 20 -16.24 1.48 7.91
N VAL A 21 -16.36 2.00 6.70
CA VAL A 21 -16.24 3.44 6.42
C VAL A 21 -17.42 4.18 7.09
N ASP A 22 -17.12 5.19 7.91
CA ASP A 22 -18.13 6.02 8.59
C ASP A 22 -18.65 7.10 7.62
N LEU A 23 -19.60 6.72 6.77
CA LEU A 23 -20.18 7.58 5.73
C LEU A 23 -20.74 8.89 6.30
N PRO A 24 -21.62 8.88 7.34
CA PRO A 24 -22.18 10.13 7.87
C PRO A 24 -21.10 11.09 8.38
N ARG A 25 -20.00 10.57 8.93
CA ARG A 25 -18.87 11.41 9.38
C ARG A 25 -18.11 12.01 8.22
N ILE A 26 -17.89 11.26 7.14
CA ILE A 26 -17.25 11.78 5.93
C ILE A 26 -18.12 12.86 5.29
N GLU A 27 -19.42 12.65 5.17
CA GLU A 27 -20.34 13.64 4.61
C GLU A 27 -20.26 14.98 5.37
N ARG A 28 -20.31 14.93 6.71
CA ARG A 28 -20.13 16.12 7.54
C ARG A 28 -18.78 16.79 7.29
N ALA A 29 -17.69 16.01 7.26
CA ALA A 29 -16.35 16.54 7.01
C ALA A 29 -16.22 17.19 5.63
N VAL A 30 -16.79 16.60 4.59
CA VAL A 30 -16.78 17.15 3.22
C VAL A 30 -17.59 18.45 3.17
N ARG A 31 -18.74 18.51 3.86
CA ARG A 31 -19.53 19.74 3.97
C ARG A 31 -18.72 20.87 4.63
N GLU A 32 -18.00 20.56 5.71
CA GLU A 32 -17.10 21.52 6.36
C GLU A 32 -15.96 21.98 5.45
N ILE A 33 -15.35 21.06 4.69
CA ILE A 33 -14.30 21.41 3.72
C ILE A 33 -14.84 22.38 2.67
N LEU A 34 -16.03 22.12 2.11
CA LEU A 34 -16.67 22.99 1.13
C LEU A 34 -16.93 24.39 1.72
N ALA A 35 -17.48 24.47 2.92
CA ALA A 35 -17.70 25.74 3.60
C ALA A 35 -16.37 26.48 3.88
N ALA A 36 -15.33 25.77 4.31
CA ALA A 36 -14.03 26.33 4.65
C ALA A 36 -13.28 26.92 3.45
N VAL A 37 -13.51 26.39 2.24
CA VAL A 37 -12.93 26.96 1.00
C VAL A 37 -13.75 28.11 0.41
N GLY A 38 -14.85 28.51 1.07
CA GLY A 38 -15.73 29.60 0.63
C GLY A 38 -16.81 29.18 -0.37
N GLU A 39 -17.01 27.88 -0.60
CA GLU A 39 -18.15 27.39 -1.39
C GLU A 39 -19.44 27.38 -0.55
N ASN A 40 -20.59 27.45 -1.20
CA ASN A 40 -21.89 27.25 -0.57
C ASN A 40 -22.30 25.76 -0.68
N PRO A 41 -22.28 24.98 0.42
CA PRO A 41 -22.60 23.54 0.35
C PRO A 41 -24.07 23.25 -0.03
N ASP A 42 -24.97 24.22 0.15
CA ASP A 42 -26.41 24.02 -0.08
C ASP A 42 -26.84 24.37 -1.53
N ARG A 43 -25.89 24.84 -2.37
CA ARG A 43 -26.14 25.09 -3.80
C ARG A 43 -26.46 23.79 -4.52
N GLU A 44 -27.33 23.86 -5.53
CA GLU A 44 -27.84 22.70 -6.27
C GLU A 44 -26.75 21.70 -6.68
N GLY A 45 -25.65 22.18 -7.26
CA GLY A 45 -24.54 21.32 -7.70
C GLY A 45 -23.67 20.71 -6.59
N LEU A 46 -23.82 21.12 -5.33
CA LEU A 46 -23.02 20.62 -4.21
C LEU A 46 -23.81 19.89 -3.13
N ARG A 47 -25.13 20.00 -3.11
CA ARG A 47 -25.98 19.40 -2.07
C ARG A 47 -25.70 17.91 -1.86
N ASP A 48 -25.52 17.17 -2.95
CA ASP A 48 -25.23 15.73 -2.92
C ASP A 48 -23.73 15.40 -2.99
N THR A 49 -22.86 16.41 -3.11
CA THR A 49 -21.41 16.21 -3.16
C THR A 49 -20.86 15.49 -1.92
N PRO A 50 -21.27 15.85 -0.68
CA PRO A 50 -20.85 15.11 0.51
C PRO A 50 -21.12 13.60 0.41
N ALA A 51 -22.33 13.21 0.02
CA ALA A 51 -22.72 11.81 -0.12
C ALA A 51 -21.93 11.10 -1.25
N ARG A 52 -21.75 11.76 -2.41
CA ARG A 52 -20.95 11.23 -3.51
C ARG A 52 -19.50 11.00 -3.12
N VAL A 53 -18.89 11.93 -2.38
CA VAL A 53 -17.50 11.79 -1.91
C VAL A 53 -17.39 10.68 -0.86
N ALA A 54 -18.36 10.55 0.05
CA ALA A 54 -18.39 9.46 1.02
C ALA A 54 -18.46 8.09 0.33
N GLY A 55 -19.34 7.93 -0.66
CA GLY A 55 -19.41 6.69 -1.46
C GLY A 55 -18.15 6.42 -2.28
N ALA A 56 -17.51 7.47 -2.82
CA ALA A 56 -16.23 7.32 -3.50
C ALA A 56 -15.12 6.81 -2.55
N TYR A 57 -15.06 7.30 -1.31
CA TYR A 57 -14.11 6.81 -0.31
C TYR A 57 -14.41 5.39 0.14
N GLU A 58 -15.68 5.01 0.28
CA GLU A 58 -16.06 3.62 0.54
C GLU A 58 -15.52 2.68 -0.55
N PHE A 59 -15.66 3.06 -1.83
CA PHE A 59 -15.12 2.29 -2.93
C PHE A 59 -13.58 2.25 -2.94
N LEU A 60 -12.92 3.41 -2.86
CA LEU A 60 -11.46 3.51 -2.94
C LEU A 60 -10.74 2.80 -1.78
N PHE A 61 -11.38 2.75 -0.60
CA PHE A 61 -10.82 2.15 0.60
C PHE A 61 -11.45 0.81 0.98
N ALA A 62 -12.25 0.20 0.09
CA ALA A 62 -12.89 -1.10 0.32
C ALA A 62 -11.90 -2.24 0.60
N GLY A 63 -10.65 -2.10 0.15
CA GLY A 63 -9.58 -3.06 0.43
C GLY A 63 -8.96 -2.95 1.83
N LEU A 64 -9.26 -1.89 2.61
CA LEU A 64 -8.74 -1.76 3.97
C LEU A 64 -9.38 -2.82 4.89
N GLY A 65 -8.56 -3.59 5.60
CA GLY A 65 -9.06 -4.68 6.44
C GLY A 65 -9.44 -5.95 5.68
N VAL A 66 -9.23 -6.00 4.36
CA VAL A 66 -9.44 -7.20 3.54
C VAL A 66 -8.11 -7.92 3.34
N ASP A 67 -8.10 -9.23 3.57
CA ASP A 67 -6.97 -10.09 3.24
C ASP A 67 -6.91 -10.33 1.72
N PRO A 68 -5.89 -9.81 1.01
CA PRO A 68 -5.79 -9.97 -0.44
C PRO A 68 -5.54 -11.42 -0.86
N THR A 69 -5.03 -12.28 0.03
CA THR A 69 -4.76 -13.69 -0.30
C THR A 69 -6.04 -14.48 -0.59
N GLN A 70 -7.18 -14.02 -0.04
CA GLN A 70 -8.49 -14.58 -0.34
C GLN A 70 -8.83 -14.50 -1.83
N GLN A 71 -8.32 -13.49 -2.55
CA GLN A 71 -8.54 -13.30 -3.98
C GLN A 71 -7.64 -14.20 -4.86
N LEU A 72 -6.66 -14.87 -4.26
CA LEU A 72 -5.69 -15.74 -4.95
C LEU A 72 -6.07 -17.23 -4.88
N THR A 73 -7.33 -17.54 -4.61
CA THR A 73 -7.81 -18.89 -4.28
C THR A 73 -7.91 -19.85 -5.47
N VAL A 74 -7.80 -19.35 -6.71
CA VAL A 74 -7.96 -20.16 -7.92
C VAL A 74 -6.69 -20.14 -8.74
N GLY A 75 -6.09 -21.32 -8.95
CA GLY A 75 -4.92 -21.51 -9.80
C GLY A 75 -5.06 -22.80 -10.59
N PHE A 76 -4.73 -22.75 -11.88
CA PHE A 76 -4.66 -23.94 -12.73
C PHE A 76 -3.25 -24.50 -12.70
N GLN A 77 -3.13 -25.83 -12.63
CA GLN A 77 -1.87 -26.52 -12.81
C GLN A 77 -1.71 -26.78 -14.31
N GLU A 78 -0.92 -25.94 -14.98
CA GLU A 78 -0.50 -26.15 -16.37
C GLU A 78 0.99 -26.48 -16.36
N ASP A 79 1.42 -27.54 -17.06
CA ASP A 79 2.83 -27.86 -17.28
C ASP A 79 3.44 -26.87 -18.31
N HIS A 80 3.55 -25.61 -17.90
CA HIS A 80 4.20 -24.55 -18.69
C HIS A 80 5.47 -24.08 -17.96
N HIS A 81 6.62 -24.27 -18.60
CA HIS A 81 7.95 -23.96 -18.02
C HIS A 81 8.52 -22.61 -18.49
N GLU A 82 7.69 -21.76 -19.07
CA GLU A 82 8.09 -20.47 -19.65
C GLU A 82 7.56 -19.29 -18.81
N MET A 83 8.18 -18.12 -18.96
CA MET A 83 7.78 -16.91 -18.25
C MET A 83 6.46 -16.37 -18.81
N VAL A 84 5.46 -16.22 -17.94
CA VAL A 84 4.22 -15.51 -18.25
C VAL A 84 4.29 -14.11 -17.66
N LEU A 85 4.09 -13.09 -18.50
CA LEU A 85 4.10 -11.68 -18.09
C LEU A 85 2.76 -11.03 -18.41
N ILE A 86 2.11 -10.47 -17.38
CA ILE A 86 0.94 -9.61 -17.53
C ILE A 86 1.41 -8.16 -17.38
N ARG A 87 1.15 -7.35 -18.40
CA ARG A 87 1.48 -5.91 -18.43
C ARG A 87 0.20 -5.08 -18.52
N ASP A 88 0.36 -3.78 -18.33
CA ASP A 88 -0.69 -2.78 -18.54
C ASP A 88 -1.93 -2.99 -17.66
N ILE A 89 -1.74 -3.49 -16.44
CA ILE A 89 -2.81 -3.57 -15.44
C ILE A 89 -3.09 -2.15 -14.94
N PRO A 90 -4.29 -1.58 -15.19
CA PRO A 90 -4.62 -0.27 -14.69
C PRO A 90 -4.71 -0.31 -13.16
N PHE A 91 -3.98 0.59 -12.50
CA PHE A 91 -3.92 0.68 -11.06
C PHE A 91 -4.18 2.13 -10.60
N TYR A 92 -5.09 2.29 -9.65
CA TYR A 92 -5.43 3.57 -9.05
C TYR A 92 -5.28 3.45 -7.54
N SER A 93 -4.65 4.45 -6.92
CA SER A 93 -4.46 4.48 -5.48
C SER A 93 -4.49 5.92 -4.97
N THR A 94 -4.67 6.06 -3.66
CA THR A 94 -4.61 7.34 -2.97
C THR A 94 -3.28 7.43 -2.24
N CYS A 95 -2.58 8.57 -2.36
CA CYS A 95 -1.36 8.75 -1.59
C CYS A 95 -1.68 8.74 -0.09
N VAL A 96 -1.05 7.83 0.65
CA VAL A 96 -1.05 7.92 2.10
C VAL A 96 0.01 8.95 2.51
N PRO A 97 -0.26 9.84 3.48
CA PRO A 97 0.80 10.62 4.11
C PRO A 97 1.84 9.63 4.62
N SER A 98 3.10 9.84 4.26
CA SER A 98 4.25 8.91 4.41
C SER A 98 4.40 8.29 5.81
N LYS A 99 3.58 7.29 6.09
CA LYS A 99 3.73 6.32 7.17
C LYS A 99 4.23 4.99 6.61
N GLN A 100 5.05 5.01 5.55
CA GLN A 100 5.70 3.78 5.09
C GLN A 100 6.52 3.24 6.26
N ILE A 101 6.10 2.08 6.76
CA ILE A 101 6.77 1.38 7.84
C ILE A 101 7.77 0.42 7.20
N VAL A 102 8.98 0.40 7.75
CA VAL A 102 10.06 -0.52 7.37
C VAL A 102 10.20 -1.58 8.46
N ASN A 103 10.46 -2.80 8.02
CA ASN A 103 10.59 -4.02 8.82
C ASN A 103 11.93 -4.09 9.58
N ARG A 104 12.15 -3.10 10.46
CA ARG A 104 13.29 -3.10 11.39
C ARG A 104 13.18 -4.24 12.39
N VAL A 105 14.28 -4.95 12.61
CA VAL A 105 14.36 -6.07 13.55
C VAL A 105 13.91 -5.61 14.95
N GLY A 106 12.97 -6.34 15.55
CA GLY A 106 12.42 -6.12 16.88
C GLY A 106 11.18 -5.21 16.90
N LYS A 107 11.13 -4.14 16.10
CA LYS A 107 9.93 -3.29 15.98
C LYS A 107 9.94 -2.52 14.67
N ALA A 108 8.83 -2.62 13.95
CA ALA A 108 8.58 -1.87 12.73
C ALA A 108 8.68 -0.35 12.99
N ARG A 109 9.28 0.39 12.07
CA ARG A 109 9.63 1.81 12.25
C ARG A 109 9.31 2.61 11.00
N ARG A 110 8.96 3.89 11.10
CA ARG A 110 8.71 4.69 9.88
C ARG A 110 9.99 4.82 9.07
N ALA A 111 9.85 4.79 7.74
CA ALA A 111 10.95 4.95 6.79
C ALA A 111 11.74 6.24 7.03
N ALA A 112 11.04 7.33 7.36
CA ALA A 112 11.66 8.61 7.69
C ALA A 112 12.53 8.58 8.95
N ASP A 113 12.34 7.60 9.83
CA ASP A 113 13.09 7.52 11.09
C ASP A 113 14.28 6.55 11.01
N ILE A 114 14.39 5.70 9.98
CA ILE A 114 15.49 4.71 9.87
C ILE A 114 16.86 5.38 9.82
N ALA A 115 17.81 4.84 10.58
CA ALA A 115 19.17 5.35 10.66
C ALA A 115 20.21 4.31 10.22
N VAL A 116 21.40 4.79 9.81
CA VAL A 116 22.57 3.93 9.60
C VAL A 116 22.86 3.14 10.88
N GLY A 117 23.07 1.84 10.75
CA GLY A 117 23.26 0.92 11.87
C GLY A 117 21.99 0.22 12.35
N ASP A 118 20.79 0.67 11.95
CA ASP A 118 19.57 -0.09 12.18
C ASP A 118 19.65 -1.46 11.48
N LYS A 119 19.05 -2.50 12.09
CA LYS A 119 18.95 -3.82 11.48
C LYS A 119 17.59 -4.00 10.83
N LEU A 120 17.56 -4.41 9.58
CA LEU A 120 16.33 -4.69 8.84
C LEU A 120 16.25 -6.17 8.49
N TRP A 121 15.04 -6.69 8.40
CA TRP A 121 14.81 -7.94 7.68
C TRP A 121 14.82 -7.63 6.18
N THR A 122 15.73 -8.22 5.42
CA THR A 122 15.86 -7.98 3.98
C THR A 122 15.73 -9.30 3.25
N LEU A 123 14.96 -9.32 2.17
CA LEU A 123 14.99 -10.43 1.24
C LEU A 123 16.27 -10.33 0.41
N ALA A 124 17.24 -11.20 0.68
CA ALA A 124 18.49 -11.30 -0.06
C ALA A 124 18.62 -12.73 -0.59
N ASN A 125 18.93 -12.89 -1.88
CA ASN A 125 19.13 -14.20 -2.51
C ASN A 125 17.95 -15.19 -2.36
N GLY A 126 16.73 -14.68 -2.18
CA GLY A 126 15.53 -15.52 -1.99
C GLY A 126 15.29 -15.97 -0.55
N THR A 127 16.13 -15.56 0.39
CA THR A 127 15.99 -15.82 1.83
C THR A 127 15.87 -14.51 2.61
N VAL A 128 15.09 -14.54 3.69
CA VAL A 128 14.95 -13.39 4.59
C VAL A 128 16.12 -13.40 5.58
N GLU A 129 16.94 -12.36 5.53
CA GLU A 129 18.16 -12.24 6.35
C GLU A 129 18.19 -10.92 7.13
N LYS A 130 18.88 -10.91 8.27
CA LYS A 130 19.10 -9.69 9.05
C LYS A 130 20.27 -8.92 8.45
N THR A 131 19.98 -7.77 7.86
CA THR A 131 21.00 -6.87 7.30
C THR A 131 21.13 -5.60 8.13
N THR A 132 22.23 -4.88 7.96
CA THR A 132 22.47 -3.60 8.65
C THR A 132 22.41 -2.47 7.63
N VAL A 133 21.64 -1.42 7.93
CA VAL A 133 21.55 -0.21 7.10
C VAL A 133 22.92 0.45 7.03
N LYS A 134 23.52 0.48 5.84
CA LYS A 134 24.84 1.10 5.59
C LYS A 134 24.73 2.58 5.21
N GLN A 135 23.64 2.95 4.54
CA GLN A 135 23.39 4.31 4.09
C GLN A 135 21.88 4.53 4.00
N VAL A 136 21.45 5.76 4.28
CA VAL A 136 20.08 6.22 4.04
C VAL A 136 20.17 7.43 3.13
N SER A 137 19.52 7.36 1.97
CA SER A 137 19.34 8.49 1.07
C SER A 137 17.85 8.67 0.80
N SER A 138 17.37 9.91 0.83
CA SER A 138 15.99 10.23 0.44
C SER A 138 16.03 11.03 -0.85
N ARG A 139 15.25 10.60 -1.84
CA ARG A 139 14.94 11.39 -3.04
C ARG A 139 13.45 11.65 -3.07
N LYS A 140 13.05 12.81 -3.59
CA LYS A 140 11.63 13.12 -3.78
C LYS A 140 11.16 12.32 -4.99
N ALA A 141 10.01 11.66 -4.86
CA ALA A 141 9.54 10.53 -5.68
C ALA A 141 9.10 10.86 -7.13
N TRP A 142 9.69 11.87 -7.75
CA TRP A 142 9.37 12.30 -9.12
C TRP A 142 10.49 12.04 -10.13
N GLU A 143 11.55 11.35 -9.72
CA GLU A 143 12.55 10.80 -10.65
C GLU A 143 12.30 9.29 -10.78
N ILE A 144 12.15 8.82 -12.01
CA ILE A 144 12.07 7.39 -12.38
C ILE A 144 13.12 6.62 -11.56
N VAL A 145 12.66 5.65 -10.77
CA VAL A 145 13.55 4.87 -9.91
C VAL A 145 14.08 3.70 -10.74
N GLU A 146 15.32 3.84 -11.20
CA GLU A 146 16.05 2.75 -11.85
C GLU A 146 16.71 1.87 -10.79
N VAL A 147 16.16 0.67 -10.59
CA VAL A 147 16.70 -0.35 -9.69
C VAL A 147 17.51 -1.33 -10.52
N VAL A 148 18.83 -1.22 -10.42
CA VAL A 148 19.78 -2.14 -11.07
C VAL A 148 20.10 -3.27 -10.11
N THR A 149 19.88 -4.51 -10.54
CA THR A 149 20.25 -5.74 -9.83
C THR A 149 21.29 -6.52 -10.62
N GLU A 150 21.93 -7.51 -10.00
CA GLU A 150 22.89 -8.40 -10.67
C GLU A 150 22.31 -9.17 -11.87
N ARG A 151 20.98 -9.22 -12.01
CA ARG A 151 20.26 -9.98 -13.05
C ARG A 151 19.44 -9.12 -14.00
N GLY A 152 19.50 -7.79 -13.87
CA GLY A 152 18.78 -6.89 -14.77
C GLY A 152 18.37 -5.57 -14.15
N ILE A 153 17.77 -4.72 -14.99
CA ILE A 153 17.35 -3.36 -14.65
C ILE A 153 15.83 -3.33 -14.58
N MET A 154 15.29 -2.82 -13.48
CA MET A 154 13.86 -2.58 -13.27
C MET A 154 13.64 -1.08 -13.12
N ARG A 155 12.65 -0.53 -13.85
CA ARG A 155 12.28 0.90 -13.78
C ARG A 155 10.89 1.01 -13.17
N VAL A 156 10.76 1.82 -12.12
CA VAL A 156 9.51 2.04 -11.36
C VAL A 156 9.23 3.53 -11.22
#